data_AF-M6UZU1-F1
#
_entry.id   AF-M6UZU1-F1
#
_cell.length_a   1.000
_cell.length_b   1.000
_cell.length_c   1.000
_cell.angle_alpha   90.00
_cell.angle_beta   90.00
_cell.angle_gamma   90.00
#
_symmetry.space_group_name_H-M   'P 1'
#
loop_
_entity.id
_entity.type
_entity.pdbx_description
1 polymer ?
#
loop_
_entity_poly.entity_id
_entity_poly.type
_entity_poly.pdbx_seq_one_letter_code
_entity_poly.pdbx_strand_id
1 'polypeptide(L)'
;MRILLISLVLLFGTVLLGQDAEDLNRCVPGHKTSGEGLREPAFFEFVLSASIEEIKNKKQDIQFNKLDNRGGSVIYNAATRRYYFREESIEDHLELMKFFVENGALIYAINESDGLRSEICGLVAGDTLELFEYLLSIEPHLANIKCSYRQRNKKTVMVPIAESVKSPDEGDLIFAFVYKNREKEYIRNKAKVKQAKLKLLKEAKARAATVPLTYTASVKLSAPRCE
;
A
#
# COMPACT_ATOMS: atom_id res chain seq x y z
N MET A 1 -15.99 -2.86 63.24
CA MET A 1 -15.85 -1.73 62.28
C MET A 1 -14.39 -1.60 61.87
N ARG A 2 -14.11 -1.39 60.57
CA ARG A 2 -12.79 -1.04 59.95
C ARG A 2 -11.97 -2.11 59.20
N ILE A 3 -12.56 -3.18 58.65
CA ILE A 3 -11.83 -4.04 57.68
C ILE A 3 -12.62 -4.31 56.37
N LEU A 4 -13.76 -3.64 56.14
CA LEU A 4 -14.67 -3.97 55.02
C LEU A 4 -14.88 -2.84 54.00
N LEU A 5 -13.92 -1.92 53.87
CA LEU A 5 -14.04 -0.75 52.98
C LEU A 5 -12.90 -0.59 51.96
N ILE A 6 -11.92 -1.49 51.92
CA ILE A 6 -10.79 -1.39 50.98
C ILE A 6 -10.98 -2.28 49.75
N SER A 7 -11.81 -3.33 49.83
CA SER A 7 -12.04 -4.23 48.69
C SER A 7 -13.02 -3.72 47.63
N LEU A 8 -13.73 -2.61 47.89
CA LEU A 8 -14.65 -2.01 46.90
C LEU A 8 -14.00 -0.93 46.04
N VAL A 9 -12.83 -0.41 46.45
CA VAL A 9 -12.11 0.66 45.72
C VAL A 9 -11.16 0.08 44.67
N LEU A 10 -10.79 -1.20 44.76
CA LEU A 10 -9.96 -1.89 43.76
C LEU A 10 -10.77 -2.56 42.63
N LEU A 11 -12.10 -2.55 42.69
CA LEU A 11 -12.98 -3.04 41.62
C LEU A 11 -13.54 -1.93 40.72
N PHE A 12 -13.29 -0.65 41.03
CA PHE A 12 -13.71 0.50 40.22
C PHE A 12 -12.53 1.35 39.72
N GLY A 13 -11.30 0.81 39.77
CA GLY A 13 -10.09 1.47 39.23
C GLY A 13 -9.74 1.11 37.78
N THR A 14 -10.45 0.17 37.16
CA THR A 14 -10.21 -0.27 35.77
C THR A 14 -11.33 0.09 34.80
N VAL A 15 -12.29 0.92 35.21
CA VAL A 15 -13.44 1.32 34.38
C VAL A 15 -13.35 2.78 33.90
N LEU A 16 -12.19 3.43 34.04
CA LEU A 16 -11.98 4.84 33.66
C LEU A 16 -10.77 5.09 32.74
N LEU A 17 -10.41 4.08 31.94
CA LEU A 17 -10.01 4.36 30.56
C LEU A 17 -11.14 3.78 29.72
N GLY A 18 -12.18 4.58 29.53
CA GLY A 18 -13.05 4.37 28.40
C GLY A 18 -12.13 4.14 27.21
N GLN A 19 -12.20 2.94 26.64
CA GLN A 19 -11.89 2.75 25.24
C GLN A 19 -12.88 3.66 24.50
N ASP A 20 -12.63 4.96 24.50
CA ASP A 20 -13.04 5.80 23.39
C ASP A 20 -12.48 5.04 22.21
N ALA A 21 -13.37 4.37 21.47
CA ALA A 21 -13.01 3.66 20.26
C ALA A 21 -12.32 4.72 19.42
N GLU A 22 -10.99 4.69 19.45
CA GLU A 22 -10.16 5.73 18.90
C GLU A 22 -10.55 5.82 17.44
N ASP A 23 -11.18 6.95 17.03
CA ASP A 23 -11.74 7.06 15.69
C ASP A 23 -10.59 6.89 14.69
N LEU A 24 -10.52 5.69 14.13
CA LEU A 24 -9.47 5.24 13.24
C LEU A 24 -9.52 6.01 11.92
N ASN A 25 -10.65 6.67 11.62
CA ASN A 25 -10.83 7.43 10.40
C ASN A 25 -10.51 8.91 10.58
N ARG A 26 -10.25 9.39 11.80
CA ARG A 26 -9.88 10.81 12.01
C ARG A 26 -8.55 11.13 11.32
N CYS A 27 -8.41 12.37 10.90
CA CYS A 27 -7.19 12.83 10.22
C CYS A 27 -6.15 13.29 11.23
N VAL A 28 -4.97 12.67 11.19
CA VAL A 28 -3.83 12.95 12.07
C VAL A 28 -2.64 13.45 11.24
N PRO A 29 -1.68 14.17 11.85
CA PRO A 29 -0.41 14.48 11.20
C PRO A 29 0.32 13.20 10.77
N GLY A 30 0.80 13.13 9.53
CA GLY A 30 1.46 11.93 9.03
C GLY A 30 2.85 11.70 9.64
N HIS A 31 3.20 10.44 9.90
CA HIS A 31 4.41 10.06 10.67
C HIS A 31 5.75 10.38 9.93
N LYS A 32 5.72 10.81 8.65
CA LYS A 32 6.93 10.85 7.78
C LYS A 32 7.40 12.21 7.27
N THR A 33 6.84 13.34 7.69
CA THR A 33 7.36 14.64 7.25
C THR A 33 7.53 15.60 8.41
N SER A 34 8.79 16.01 8.66
CA SER A 34 9.18 17.21 9.39
C SER A 34 8.75 18.52 8.70
N GLY A 35 7.76 18.46 7.80
CA GLY A 35 7.19 19.58 7.07
C GLY A 35 5.69 19.62 7.33
N GLU A 36 5.21 20.81 7.65
CA GLU A 36 3.80 21.10 7.84
C GLU A 36 2.96 20.58 6.66
N GLY A 37 1.87 19.86 6.95
CA GLY A 37 0.78 19.68 5.99
C GLY A 37 0.54 18.29 5.39
N LEU A 38 1.24 17.21 5.78
CA LEU A 38 0.74 15.85 5.45
C LEU A 38 -0.27 15.41 6.51
N ARG A 39 -1.49 15.07 6.07
CA ARG A 39 -2.52 14.50 6.95
C ARG A 39 -3.04 13.20 6.38
N GLU A 40 -3.14 12.20 7.25
CA GLU A 40 -3.57 10.86 6.90
C GLU A 40 -4.59 10.33 7.92
N PRO A 41 -5.44 9.36 7.55
CA PRO A 41 -6.29 8.68 8.52
C PRO A 41 -5.45 8.00 9.61
N ALA A 42 -5.88 8.09 10.88
CA ALA A 42 -5.20 7.43 12.01
C ALA A 42 -4.96 5.93 11.78
N PHE A 43 -5.86 5.27 11.04
CA PHE A 43 -5.69 3.87 10.72
C PHE A 43 -4.47 3.57 9.85
N PHE A 44 -3.89 4.56 9.14
CA PHE A 44 -2.66 4.34 8.38
C PHE A 44 -1.49 3.95 9.30
N GLU A 45 -1.37 4.58 10.46
CA GLU A 45 -0.38 4.21 11.48
C GLU A 45 -0.72 2.87 12.15
N PHE A 46 -2.00 2.67 12.46
CA PHE A 46 -2.48 1.41 13.03
C PHE A 46 -2.13 0.22 12.12
N VAL A 47 -2.41 0.30 10.81
CA VAL A 47 -2.10 -0.80 9.88
C VAL A 47 -0.62 -0.99 9.62
N LEU A 48 0.25 -0.05 10.01
CA LEU A 48 1.70 -0.23 9.94
C LEU A 48 2.21 -1.01 11.15
N SER A 49 1.57 -0.87 12.32
CA SER A 49 2.03 -1.45 13.58
C SER A 49 1.29 -2.72 14.01
N ALA A 50 0.03 -2.89 13.63
CA ALA A 50 -0.85 -3.98 14.08
C ALA A 50 -0.73 -5.27 13.25
N SER A 51 -0.95 -6.44 13.86
CA SER A 51 -1.02 -7.71 13.14
C SER A 51 -2.19 -7.76 12.16
N ILE A 52 -2.15 -8.70 11.21
CA ILE A 52 -3.25 -8.89 10.26
C ILE A 52 -4.55 -9.24 11.01
N GLU A 53 -4.48 -10.02 12.07
CA GLU A 53 -5.61 -10.40 12.92
C GLU A 53 -6.22 -9.18 13.62
N GLU A 54 -5.38 -8.29 14.18
CA GLU A 54 -5.82 -7.05 14.80
C GLU A 54 -6.53 -6.14 13.79
N ILE A 55 -5.96 -6.02 12.58
CA ILE A 55 -6.55 -5.25 11.48
C ILE A 55 -7.91 -5.85 11.07
N LYS A 56 -7.99 -7.17 10.90
CA LYS A 56 -9.24 -7.88 10.57
C LYS A 56 -10.31 -7.68 11.65
N ASN A 57 -9.93 -7.70 12.92
CA ASN A 57 -10.84 -7.51 14.05
C ASN A 57 -11.41 -6.08 14.11
N LYS A 58 -10.67 -5.08 13.62
CA LYS A 58 -11.10 -3.68 13.57
C LYS A 58 -11.65 -3.24 12.20
N LYS A 59 -11.88 -4.17 11.27
CA LYS A 59 -12.28 -3.84 9.89
C LYS A 59 -13.52 -2.94 9.79
N GLN A 60 -14.48 -3.11 10.70
CA GLN A 60 -15.75 -2.35 10.71
C GLN A 60 -15.52 -0.88 11.12
N ASP A 61 -14.42 -0.63 11.83
CA ASP A 61 -14.04 0.70 12.31
C ASP A 61 -13.16 1.45 11.29
N ILE A 62 -12.80 0.81 10.16
CA ILE A 62 -11.85 1.35 9.18
C ILE A 62 -12.53 1.63 7.84
N GLN A 63 -12.40 2.87 7.39
CA GLN A 63 -12.81 3.33 6.07
C GLN A 63 -11.64 3.17 5.09
N PHE A 64 -11.42 1.97 4.56
CA PHE A 64 -10.26 1.65 3.70
C PHE A 64 -10.15 2.48 2.42
N ASN A 65 -11.26 3.04 1.93
CA ASN A 65 -11.26 3.95 0.78
C ASN A 65 -10.90 5.41 1.12
N LYS A 66 -10.69 5.74 2.40
CA LYS A 66 -10.30 7.08 2.83
C LYS A 66 -8.84 7.34 2.46
N LEU A 67 -8.61 8.49 1.85
CA LEU A 67 -7.30 8.89 1.36
C LEU A 67 -6.63 9.92 2.30
N ASP A 68 -5.31 10.00 2.23
CA ASP A 68 -4.58 11.14 2.77
C ASP A 68 -4.92 12.44 2.00
N ASN A 69 -4.44 13.57 2.48
CA ASN A 69 -4.71 14.88 1.87
C ASN A 69 -4.00 15.12 0.52
N ARG A 70 -3.13 14.20 0.09
CA ARG A 70 -2.53 14.12 -1.26
C ARG A 70 -3.24 13.09 -2.15
N GLY A 71 -4.26 12.41 -1.62
CA GLY A 71 -5.01 11.36 -2.31
C GLY A 71 -4.29 10.01 -2.37
N GLY A 72 -3.34 9.74 -1.49
CA GLY A 72 -2.72 8.43 -1.28
C GLY A 72 -3.61 7.49 -0.47
N SER A 73 -3.59 6.20 -0.81
CA SER A 73 -4.40 5.17 -0.16
C SER A 73 -3.59 4.36 0.84
N VAL A 74 -4.28 3.53 1.64
CA VAL A 74 -3.63 2.60 2.56
C VAL A 74 -2.72 1.58 1.86
N ILE A 75 -2.99 1.25 0.58
CA ILE A 75 -2.18 0.34 -0.23
C ILE A 75 -0.75 0.87 -0.39
N TYR A 76 -0.60 2.18 -0.62
CA TYR A 76 0.72 2.81 -0.68
C TYR A 76 1.49 2.67 0.64
N ASN A 77 0.82 2.93 1.78
CA ASN A 77 1.43 2.81 3.10
C ASN A 77 1.82 1.36 3.42
N ALA A 78 0.92 0.43 3.15
CA ALA A 78 1.13 -1.01 3.31
C ALA A 78 2.30 -1.50 2.45
N ALA A 79 2.41 -1.08 1.19
CA ALA A 79 3.55 -1.42 0.32
C ALA A 79 4.89 -0.95 0.90
N THR A 80 4.90 0.13 1.70
CA THR A 80 6.10 0.57 2.43
C THR A 80 6.31 -0.13 3.78
N ARG A 81 5.30 -0.81 4.34
CA ARG A 81 5.37 -1.51 5.64
C ARG A 81 6.55 -2.47 5.70
N ARG A 82 6.76 -3.25 4.64
CA ARG A 82 7.86 -4.21 4.55
C ARG A 82 9.26 -3.59 4.61
N TYR A 83 9.40 -2.31 4.23
CA TYR A 83 10.66 -1.59 4.38
C TYR A 83 11.06 -1.46 5.86
N TYR A 84 10.07 -1.40 6.76
CA TYR A 84 10.26 -1.19 8.19
C TYR A 84 10.18 -2.48 9.00
N PHE A 85 9.38 -3.47 8.57
CA PHE A 85 9.18 -4.73 9.29
C PHE A 85 9.84 -5.90 8.53
N ARG A 86 11.07 -6.23 8.93
CA ARG A 86 11.90 -7.28 8.29
C ARG A 86 11.41 -8.72 8.50
N GLU A 87 10.45 -8.91 9.40
CA GLU A 87 10.00 -10.24 9.85
C GLU A 87 8.69 -10.71 9.20
N GLU A 88 8.01 -9.84 8.45
CA GLU A 88 6.76 -10.21 7.77
C GLU A 88 7.03 -11.06 6.50
N SER A 89 6.29 -12.16 6.34
CA SER A 89 6.45 -13.05 5.19
C SER A 89 5.90 -12.41 3.89
N ILE A 90 6.22 -12.97 2.72
CA ILE A 90 5.63 -12.49 1.45
C ILE A 90 4.14 -12.77 1.44
N GLU A 91 3.77 -13.91 2.02
CA GLU A 91 2.44 -14.45 2.10
C GLU A 91 1.54 -13.55 2.96
N ASP A 92 2.00 -13.15 4.15
CA ASP A 92 1.29 -12.22 5.03
C ASP A 92 1.09 -10.86 4.37
N HIS A 93 2.15 -10.33 3.74
CA HIS A 93 2.05 -9.06 3.03
C HIS A 93 1.05 -9.13 1.87
N LEU A 94 1.05 -10.22 1.10
CA LEU A 94 0.10 -10.44 0.02
C LEU A 94 -1.33 -10.58 0.56
N GLU A 95 -1.51 -11.30 1.67
CA GLU A 95 -2.80 -11.46 2.34
C GLU A 95 -3.34 -10.11 2.82
N LEU A 96 -2.50 -9.28 3.45
CA LEU A 96 -2.88 -7.95 3.91
C LEU A 96 -3.30 -7.04 2.76
N MET A 97 -2.54 -7.05 1.65
CA MET A 97 -2.85 -6.25 0.46
C MET A 97 -4.17 -6.68 -0.19
N LYS A 98 -4.41 -7.98 -0.31
CA LYS A 98 -5.70 -8.53 -0.77
C LYS A 98 -6.84 -8.10 0.14
N PHE A 99 -6.65 -8.24 1.45
CA PHE A 99 -7.62 -7.85 2.45
C PHE A 99 -8.00 -6.36 2.31
N PHE A 100 -7.05 -5.46 2.13
CA PHE A 100 -7.37 -4.03 1.93
C PHE A 100 -8.18 -3.78 0.67
N VAL A 101 -7.79 -4.35 -0.46
CA VAL A 101 -8.52 -4.20 -1.73
C VAL A 101 -9.95 -4.75 -1.61
N GLU A 102 -10.11 -5.95 -1.04
CA GLU A 102 -11.41 -6.60 -0.84
C GLU A 102 -12.34 -5.78 0.08
N ASN A 103 -11.77 -4.95 0.96
CA ASN A 103 -12.51 -4.05 1.84
C ASN A 103 -12.58 -2.60 1.31
N GLY A 104 -12.30 -2.38 0.02
CA GLY A 104 -12.56 -1.12 -0.68
C GLY A 104 -11.38 -0.14 -0.73
N ALA A 105 -10.18 -0.57 -0.36
CA ALA A 105 -9.00 0.26 -0.56
C ALA A 105 -8.79 0.58 -2.04
N LEU A 106 -8.53 1.85 -2.33
CA LEU A 106 -8.35 2.32 -3.70
C LEU A 106 -6.92 2.05 -4.18
N ILE A 107 -6.80 1.46 -5.36
CA ILE A 107 -5.52 1.29 -6.05
C ILE A 107 -5.18 2.60 -6.76
N TYR A 108 -4.02 3.16 -6.44
CA TYR A 108 -3.51 4.38 -7.06
C TYR A 108 -2.88 4.09 -8.43
N ALA A 109 -3.46 4.68 -9.47
CA ALA A 109 -3.05 4.40 -10.86
C ALA A 109 -2.87 5.69 -11.67
N ILE A 110 -2.38 6.76 -11.05
CA ILE A 110 -2.31 8.05 -11.73
C ILE A 110 -1.17 8.10 -12.75
N ASN A 111 -1.59 8.37 -13.99
CA ASN A 111 -0.81 9.02 -15.02
C ASN A 111 -0.77 10.52 -14.72
N GLU A 112 0.42 11.05 -14.43
CA GLU A 112 0.80 12.48 -14.55
C GLU A 112 0.80 13.40 -13.30
N SER A 113 1.75 14.35 -13.38
CA SER A 113 2.10 15.54 -12.58
C SER A 113 2.43 15.46 -11.09
N ASP A 114 1.78 14.62 -10.28
CA ASP A 114 1.77 14.88 -8.83
C ASP A 114 2.96 14.26 -8.06
N GLY A 115 3.90 13.63 -8.77
CA GLY A 115 5.07 12.96 -8.19
C GLY A 115 4.77 11.68 -7.41
N LEU A 116 3.49 11.35 -7.21
CA LEU A 116 3.02 10.12 -6.59
C LEU A 116 3.09 8.96 -7.60
N ARG A 117 3.72 7.86 -7.18
CA ARG A 117 3.91 6.66 -8.01
C ARG A 117 2.70 5.73 -7.85
N SER A 118 2.17 5.20 -8.95
CA SER A 118 1.22 4.08 -8.90
C SER A 118 1.80 2.88 -8.16
N GLU A 119 1.00 2.15 -7.37
CA GLU A 119 1.54 1.05 -6.55
C GLU A 119 2.11 -0.07 -7.41
N ILE A 120 1.47 -0.38 -8.55
CA ILE A 120 2.01 -1.37 -9.49
C ILE A 120 3.34 -0.90 -10.12
N CYS A 121 3.59 0.41 -10.22
CA CYS A 121 4.90 0.92 -10.64
C CYS A 121 6.00 0.64 -9.61
N GLY A 122 5.67 0.61 -8.32
CA GLY A 122 6.59 0.16 -7.26
C GLY A 122 6.95 -1.32 -7.39
N LEU A 123 6.05 -2.13 -7.96
CA LEU A 123 6.24 -3.55 -8.19
C LEU A 123 6.95 -3.88 -9.51
N VAL A 124 7.29 -2.89 -10.34
CA VAL A 124 8.05 -3.11 -11.57
C VAL A 124 9.42 -3.70 -11.24
N ALA A 125 10.10 -3.11 -10.27
CA ALA A 125 11.35 -3.62 -9.70
C ALA A 125 11.07 -4.79 -8.73
N GLY A 126 12.10 -5.59 -8.44
CA GLY A 126 11.99 -6.70 -7.47
C GLY A 126 11.36 -8.00 -8.00
N ASP A 127 11.34 -9.02 -7.13
CA ASP A 127 10.83 -10.38 -7.38
C ASP A 127 9.33 -10.54 -7.13
N THR A 128 8.64 -9.51 -6.64
CA THR A 128 7.22 -9.57 -6.25
C THR A 128 6.31 -9.77 -7.47
N LEU A 129 6.10 -11.03 -7.86
CA LEU A 129 5.29 -11.41 -9.02
C LEU A 129 3.82 -11.61 -8.64
N GLU A 130 3.57 -12.12 -7.44
CA GLU A 130 2.26 -12.53 -6.95
C GLU A 130 1.33 -11.34 -6.74
N LEU A 131 1.83 -10.27 -6.09
CA LEU A 131 1.06 -9.03 -5.95
C LEU A 131 0.88 -8.34 -7.30
N PHE A 132 1.88 -8.40 -8.19
CA PHE A 132 1.79 -7.85 -9.54
C PHE A 132 0.71 -8.56 -10.37
N GLU A 133 0.66 -9.89 -10.30
CA GLU A 133 -0.37 -10.71 -10.91
C GLU A 133 -1.75 -10.43 -10.32
N TYR A 134 -1.86 -10.36 -8.99
CA TYR A 134 -3.11 -10.05 -8.31
C TYR A 134 -3.68 -8.70 -8.73
N LEU A 135 -2.88 -7.62 -8.69
CA LEU A 135 -3.35 -6.29 -9.11
C LEU A 135 -3.84 -6.28 -10.56
N LEU A 136 -3.15 -6.99 -11.47
CA LEU A 136 -3.59 -7.11 -12.87
C LEU A 136 -4.79 -8.03 -13.09
N SER A 137 -5.08 -8.93 -12.15
CA SER A 137 -6.25 -9.82 -12.23
C SER A 137 -7.52 -9.09 -11.83
N ILE A 138 -7.45 -8.26 -10.78
CA ILE A 138 -8.56 -7.42 -10.33
C ILE A 138 -8.72 -6.16 -11.18
N GLU A 139 -7.62 -5.63 -11.72
CA GLU A 139 -7.61 -4.33 -12.39
C GLU A 139 -6.70 -4.33 -13.62
N PRO A 140 -7.18 -4.90 -14.75
CA PRO A 140 -6.37 -5.10 -15.95
C PRO A 140 -5.93 -3.79 -16.61
N HIS A 141 -6.62 -2.66 -16.37
CA HIS A 141 -6.25 -1.37 -16.95
C HIS A 141 -4.94 -0.83 -16.39
N LEU A 142 -4.45 -1.36 -15.26
CA LEU A 142 -3.09 -1.09 -14.77
C LEU A 142 -2.02 -1.43 -15.80
N ALA A 143 -2.30 -2.30 -16.78
CA ALA A 143 -1.38 -2.57 -17.89
C ALA A 143 -1.17 -1.39 -18.85
N ASN A 144 -2.02 -0.35 -18.79
CA ASN A 144 -1.99 0.82 -19.66
C ASN A 144 -1.36 2.06 -19.01
N ILE A 145 -0.93 1.98 -17.75
CA ILE A 145 -0.35 3.13 -17.05
C ILE A 145 1.09 3.40 -17.51
N LYS A 146 1.54 4.62 -17.27
CA LYS A 146 2.94 5.01 -17.39
C LYS A 146 3.55 5.11 -16.00
N CYS A 147 4.76 4.58 -15.86
CA CYS A 147 5.54 4.71 -14.64
C CYS A 147 6.61 5.78 -14.81
N SER A 148 6.84 6.50 -13.71
CA SER A 148 7.95 7.45 -13.60
C SER A 148 9.26 6.69 -13.53
N TYR A 149 10.17 7.01 -14.45
CA TYR A 149 11.49 6.41 -14.56
C TYR A 149 12.55 7.50 -14.52
N ARG A 150 13.53 7.36 -13.63
CA ARG A 150 14.66 8.30 -13.52
C ARG A 150 15.81 7.80 -14.38
N GLN A 151 16.12 8.55 -15.44
CA GLN A 151 17.24 8.28 -16.32
C GLN A 151 18.58 8.59 -15.63
N ARG A 152 19.69 8.03 -16.18
CA ARG A 152 21.06 8.26 -15.71
C ARG A 152 21.46 9.74 -15.60
N ASN A 153 20.94 10.57 -16.50
CA ASN A 153 21.13 12.03 -16.50
C ASN A 153 20.26 12.76 -15.44
N LYS A 154 19.68 12.03 -14.49
CA LYS A 154 18.77 12.50 -13.44
C LYS A 154 17.44 13.09 -13.93
N LYS A 155 17.13 13.01 -15.23
CA LYS A 155 15.83 13.39 -15.78
C LYS A 155 14.78 12.34 -15.45
N THR A 156 13.63 12.77 -14.97
CA THR A 156 12.46 11.92 -14.78
C THR A 156 11.63 11.93 -16.06
N VAL A 157 11.29 10.74 -16.56
CA VAL A 157 10.43 10.55 -17.74
C VAL A 157 9.30 9.59 -17.41
N MET A 158 8.14 9.78 -18.03
CA MET A 158 7.02 8.85 -17.93
C MET A 158 7.09 7.88 -19.10
N VAL A 159 7.21 6.58 -18.83
CA VAL A 159 7.26 5.53 -19.86
C VAL A 159 6.18 4.48 -19.57
N PRO A 160 5.61 3.81 -20.58
CA PRO A 160 4.69 2.69 -20.36
C PRO A 160 5.25 1.67 -19.38
N ILE A 161 4.42 1.10 -18.51
CA ILE A 161 4.85 0.13 -17.49
C ILE A 161 5.65 -1.05 -18.07
N ALA A 162 5.29 -1.50 -19.28
CA ALA A 162 6.02 -2.54 -19.98
C ALA A 162 7.46 -2.14 -20.36
N GLU A 163 7.71 -0.85 -20.64
CA GLU A 163 9.06 -0.32 -20.86
C GLU A 163 9.81 -0.18 -19.54
N SER A 164 9.14 0.21 -18.46
CA SER A 164 9.75 0.23 -17.12
C SER A 164 10.23 -1.16 -16.68
N VAL A 165 9.43 -2.21 -16.93
CA VAL A 165 9.83 -3.61 -16.68
C VAL A 165 11.03 -4.02 -17.54
N LYS A 166 11.16 -3.45 -18.75
CA LYS A 166 12.29 -3.70 -19.65
C LYS A 166 13.57 -3.00 -19.22
N SER A 167 13.50 -1.91 -18.45
CA SER A 167 14.68 -1.10 -18.15
C SER A 167 15.78 -1.92 -17.44
N PRO A 168 17.04 -1.81 -17.89
CA PRO A 168 18.19 -2.29 -17.14
C PRO A 168 18.39 -1.39 -15.93
N ASP A 169 18.89 -1.97 -14.84
CA ASP A 169 19.05 -1.29 -13.56
C ASP A 169 19.97 -0.07 -13.66
N GLU A 170 19.74 0.89 -12.76
CA GLU A 170 20.81 1.64 -12.06
C GLU A 170 20.26 2.57 -10.97
N GLY A 171 18.97 2.90 -10.96
CA GLY A 171 18.38 3.83 -9.98
C GLY A 171 17.60 3.21 -8.82
N ASP A 172 17.10 1.98 -8.95
CA ASP A 172 16.10 1.41 -8.01
C ASP A 172 16.68 0.42 -7.00
N LEU A 173 17.98 0.57 -6.67
CA LEU A 173 18.57 -0.10 -5.50
C LEU A 173 17.80 0.24 -4.20
N ILE A 174 17.08 1.37 -4.15
CA ILE A 174 16.28 1.79 -3.00
C ILE A 174 15.17 0.76 -2.67
N PHE A 175 14.58 0.07 -3.66
CA PHE A 175 13.58 -0.98 -3.42
C PHE A 175 14.14 -2.40 -3.47
N ALA A 176 15.35 -2.61 -4.02
CA ALA A 176 16.09 -3.86 -3.81
C ALA A 176 16.37 -4.12 -2.31
N PHE A 177 16.39 -3.06 -1.48
CA PHE A 177 16.51 -3.18 -0.02
C PHE A 177 15.34 -3.86 0.68
N VAL A 178 14.17 -3.99 0.05
CA VAL A 178 13.01 -4.68 0.64
C VAL A 178 13.29 -6.17 0.88
N TYR A 179 14.29 -6.74 0.19
CA TYR A 179 14.57 -8.17 0.23
C TYR A 179 16.06 -8.50 0.43
N LYS A 180 16.74 -7.87 1.39
CA LYS A 180 18.14 -8.21 1.74
C LYS A 180 18.39 -9.72 1.93
N ASN A 181 17.38 -10.47 2.38
CA ASN A 181 17.48 -11.92 2.59
C ASN A 181 17.24 -12.76 1.32
N ARG A 182 16.75 -12.17 0.22
CA ARG A 182 16.52 -12.84 -1.08
C ARG A 182 17.26 -12.20 -2.25
N GLU A 183 18.18 -11.26 -2.01
CA GLU A 183 18.95 -10.60 -3.08
C GLU A 183 19.60 -11.60 -4.05
N LYS A 184 20.20 -12.68 -3.54
CA LYS A 184 20.79 -13.74 -4.37
C LYS A 184 19.76 -14.55 -5.16
N GLU A 185 18.55 -14.71 -4.65
CA GLU A 185 17.46 -15.38 -5.35
C GLU A 185 16.86 -14.46 -6.42
N TYR A 186 16.64 -13.18 -6.08
CA TYR A 186 16.23 -12.15 -7.01
C TYR A 186 17.20 -12.05 -8.19
N ILE A 187 18.51 -11.93 -7.94
CA ILE A 187 19.53 -11.88 -9.00
C ILE A 187 19.46 -13.11 -9.91
N ARG A 188 19.30 -14.31 -9.33
CA ARG A 188 19.19 -15.56 -10.11
C ARG A 188 17.92 -15.64 -10.95
N ASN A 189 16.79 -15.16 -10.43
CA ASN A 189 15.47 -15.29 -11.08
C ASN A 189 15.04 -14.06 -11.87
N LYS A 190 15.82 -12.98 -11.85
CA LYS A 190 15.45 -11.67 -12.39
C LYS A 190 14.92 -11.72 -13.82
N ALA A 191 15.61 -12.43 -14.71
CA ALA A 191 15.21 -12.54 -16.11
C ALA A 191 13.85 -13.27 -16.26
N LYS A 192 13.64 -14.34 -15.48
CA LYS A 192 12.40 -15.11 -15.45
C LYS A 192 11.24 -14.27 -14.93
N VAL A 193 11.41 -13.57 -13.81
CA VAL A 193 10.38 -12.69 -13.23
C VAL A 193 10.02 -11.57 -14.21
N LYS A 194 11.02 -10.95 -14.84
CA LYS A 194 10.81 -9.92 -15.87
C LYS A 194 9.97 -10.43 -17.03
N GLN A 195 10.28 -11.61 -17.56
CA GLN A 195 9.50 -12.22 -18.64
C GLN A 195 8.07 -12.54 -18.18
N ALA A 196 7.89 -13.04 -16.97
CA ALA A 196 6.57 -13.30 -16.40
C ALA A 196 5.73 -12.00 -16.27
N LYS A 197 6.30 -10.92 -15.72
CA LYS A 197 5.64 -9.61 -15.64
C LYS A 197 5.24 -9.08 -17.01
N LEU A 198 6.11 -9.20 -18.02
CA LEU A 198 5.79 -8.78 -19.39
C LEU A 198 4.65 -9.60 -20.01
N LYS A 199 4.61 -10.91 -19.74
CA LYS A 199 3.50 -11.78 -20.15
C LYS A 199 2.19 -11.35 -19.50
N LEU A 200 2.19 -11.15 -18.18
CA LEU A 200 1.03 -10.69 -17.41
C LEU A 200 0.49 -9.34 -17.93
N LEU A 201 1.38 -8.38 -18.22
CA LEU A 201 0.98 -7.10 -18.80
C LEU A 201 0.30 -7.25 -20.16
N LYS A 202 0.80 -8.14 -21.02
CA LYS A 202 0.19 -8.42 -22.33
C LYS A 202 -1.21 -9.01 -22.17
N GLU A 203 -1.38 -9.97 -21.27
CA GLU A 203 -2.66 -10.62 -20.99
C GLU A 203 -3.65 -9.65 -20.35
N ALA A 204 -3.22 -8.87 -19.36
CA ALA A 204 -4.04 -7.85 -18.73
C ALA A 204 -4.48 -6.77 -19.72
N LYS A 205 -3.60 -6.32 -20.62
CA LYS A 205 -3.97 -5.38 -21.68
C LYS A 205 -5.05 -5.93 -22.61
N ALA A 206 -5.04 -7.24 -22.90
CA ALA A 206 -6.11 -7.87 -23.66
C ALA A 206 -7.43 -7.90 -22.87
N ARG A 207 -7.40 -8.22 -21.56
CA ARG A 207 -8.58 -8.19 -20.68
C ARG A 207 -9.16 -6.79 -20.49
N ALA A 208 -8.31 -5.76 -20.44
CA ALA A 208 -8.73 -4.36 -20.30
C ALA A 208 -9.65 -3.89 -21.44
N ALA A 209 -9.63 -4.55 -22.61
CA ALA A 209 -10.53 -4.23 -23.70
C ALA A 209 -12.00 -4.61 -23.43
N THR A 210 -12.24 -5.53 -22.49
CA THR A 210 -13.58 -6.07 -22.20
C THR A 210 -14.03 -5.85 -20.77
N VAL A 211 -13.11 -5.58 -19.84
CA VAL A 211 -13.40 -5.29 -18.43
C VAL A 211 -13.65 -3.79 -18.25
N PRO A 212 -14.76 -3.36 -17.64
CA PRO A 212 -14.96 -1.95 -17.29
C PRO A 212 -13.86 -1.44 -16.35
N LEU A 213 -13.46 -0.19 -16.54
CA LEU A 213 -12.48 0.46 -15.65
C LEU A 213 -13.08 0.65 -14.26
N THR A 214 -12.46 0.09 -13.21
CA THR A 214 -13.01 0.12 -11.84
C THR A 214 -12.41 1.24 -10.99
N TYR A 215 -11.20 1.71 -11.30
CA TYR A 215 -10.64 2.94 -10.74
C TYR A 215 -10.80 4.09 -11.75
N THR A 216 -11.67 5.05 -11.45
CA THR A 216 -11.78 6.25 -12.28
C THR A 216 -11.28 7.47 -11.51
N ALA A 217 -10.90 8.51 -12.25
CA ALA A 217 -10.65 9.82 -11.64
C ALA A 217 -11.87 10.30 -10.82
N SER A 218 -13.09 9.99 -11.27
CA SER A 218 -14.32 10.32 -10.53
C SER A 218 -14.42 9.57 -9.20
N VAL A 219 -14.15 8.26 -9.15
CA VAL A 219 -14.12 7.47 -7.91
C VAL A 219 -13.15 8.09 -6.91
N LYS A 220 -11.95 8.49 -7.38
CA LYS A 220 -10.96 9.15 -6.53
C LYS A 220 -11.43 10.52 -6.03
N LEU A 221 -12.04 11.33 -6.89
CA LEU A 221 -12.54 12.66 -6.52
C LEU A 221 -13.68 12.58 -5.50
N SER A 222 -14.49 11.53 -5.56
CA SER A 222 -15.56 11.27 -4.59
C SER A 222 -15.09 10.58 -3.31
N ALA A 223 -13.88 10.04 -3.28
CA ALA A 223 -13.36 9.33 -2.12
C ALA A 223 -13.16 10.30 -0.95
N PRO A 224 -13.55 9.94 0.29
CA PRO A 224 -13.29 10.77 1.45
C PRO A 224 -11.78 10.95 1.62
N ARG A 225 -11.37 12.18 1.93
CA ARG A 225 -9.95 12.53 2.11
C ARG A 225 -9.75 13.32 3.38
N CYS A 226 -8.53 13.31 3.89
CA CYS A 226 -8.11 14.30 4.87
C CYS A 226 -7.95 15.68 4.23
N GLU A 227 -8.25 16.72 5.02
CA GLU A 227 -8.02 18.13 4.70
C GLU A 227 -6.63 18.56 5.21
#